data_AF-A0ABD3Z6W9-F1
#
_entry.id   AF-A0ABD3Z6W9-F1
#
_cell.length_a   1.000
_cell.length_b   1.000
_cell.length_c   1.000
_cell.angle_alpha   90.00
_cell.angle_beta   90.00
_cell.angle_gamma   90.00
#
_symmetry.space_group_name_H-M   'P 1'
#
loop_
_entity.id
_entity.type
_entity.pdbx_description
1 polymer ?
#
loop_
_entity_poly.entity_id
_entity_poly.type
_entity_poly.pdbx_seq_one_letter_code
_entity_poly.pdbx_strand_id
1 'polypeptide(L)'
;MTINGIAHERIGQIVGCVNIFEPTFGYLTRFKHAGTDETDYQVHFSTEAIEAFTQDRLSGVYKNGCFAGEILQMQNYDIPLVDKHRIDIIEV
;
A
#
# COMPACT_ATOMS: atom_id res chain seq x y z
N MET A 1 -11.51 18.95 5.65
CA MET A 1 -12.95 19.19 5.37
C MET A 1 -13.73 18.73 6.58
N THR A 2 -14.74 19.46 7.05
CA THR A 2 -15.51 19.06 8.24
C THR A 2 -16.91 18.62 7.82
N ILE A 3 -17.31 17.39 8.16
CA ILE A 3 -18.61 16.81 7.83
C ILE A 3 -19.21 16.27 9.12
N ASN A 4 -20.45 16.66 9.46
CA ASN A 4 -21.14 16.23 10.69
C ASN A 4 -20.33 16.44 11.99
N GLY A 5 -19.53 17.50 12.07
CA GLY A 5 -18.67 17.76 13.24
C GLY A 5 -17.37 16.95 13.27
N ILE A 6 -17.07 16.17 12.24
CA ILE A 6 -15.83 15.40 12.13
C ILE A 6 -14.91 16.10 11.14
N ALA A 7 -13.69 16.47 11.56
CA ALA A 7 -12.69 17.05 10.69
C ALA A 7 -11.85 15.95 10.02
N HIS A 8 -11.92 15.90 8.69
CA HIS A 8 -11.20 14.97 7.83
C HIS A 8 -9.92 15.61 7.31
N GLU A 9 -8.79 14.96 7.56
CA GLU A 9 -7.47 15.44 7.16
C GLU A 9 -6.66 14.27 6.60
N ARG A 10 -6.19 14.39 5.35
CA ARG A 10 -5.21 13.46 4.81
C ARG A 10 -3.86 13.77 5.43
N ILE A 11 -3.33 12.83 6.21
CA ILE A 11 -2.08 12.99 6.98
C ILE A 11 -0.95 12.10 6.48
N GLY A 12 -1.23 11.22 5.51
CA GLY A 12 -0.22 10.32 4.97
C GLY A 12 -0.57 9.82 3.58
N GLN A 13 0.43 9.25 2.94
CA GLN A 13 0.33 8.58 1.64
C GLN A 13 0.89 7.17 1.78
N ILE A 14 0.22 6.22 1.14
CA ILE A 14 0.69 4.84 1.04
C ILE A 14 1.39 4.71 -0.30
N VAL A 15 2.65 4.28 -0.28
CA VAL A 15 3.44 4.11 -1.49
C VAL A 15 4.03 2.70 -1.56
N GLY A 16 4.18 2.19 -2.77
CA GLY A 16 5.09 1.08 -3.05
C GLY A 16 6.51 1.58 -3.11
N CYS A 17 7.45 0.79 -2.62
CA CYS A 17 8.87 1.04 -2.88
C CYS A 17 9.27 0.25 -4.14
N VAL A 18 9.62 0.94 -5.23
CA VAL A 18 10.34 0.34 -6.37
C VAL A 18 11.60 1.13 -6.68
N ASN A 19 12.55 0.50 -7.37
CA ASN A 19 13.92 1.00 -7.53
C ASN A 19 14.04 2.43 -8.07
N ILE A 20 13.05 2.88 -8.84
CA ILE A 20 13.13 4.11 -9.63
C ILE A 20 12.00 5.11 -9.32
N PHE A 21 10.95 4.71 -8.58
CA PHE A 21 9.86 5.60 -8.18
C PHE A 21 9.04 5.00 -7.02
N GLU A 22 8.13 5.80 -6.47
CA GLU A 22 7.25 5.40 -5.37
C GLU A 22 5.78 5.49 -5.81
N PRO A 23 5.20 4.45 -6.44
CA PRO A 23 3.81 4.50 -6.88
C PRO A 23 2.89 4.70 -5.68
N THR A 24 1.93 5.60 -5.82
CA THR A 24 0.93 5.85 -4.77
C THR A 24 -0.15 4.78 -4.83
N PHE A 25 -0.35 4.08 -3.72
CA PHE A 25 -1.38 3.04 -3.58
C PHE A 25 -2.51 3.45 -2.66
N GLY A 26 -2.46 4.63 -2.06
CA GLY A 26 -3.46 5.02 -1.09
C GLY A 26 -3.07 6.20 -0.22
N TYR A 27 -3.85 6.42 0.82
CA TYR A 27 -3.63 7.49 1.77
C TYR A 27 -4.20 7.19 3.15
N LEU A 28 -3.67 7.88 4.15
CA LEU A 28 -4.13 7.83 5.53
C LEU A 28 -4.94 9.09 5.83
N THR A 29 -6.18 8.90 6.26
CA THR A 29 -7.06 9.97 6.72
C THR A 29 -7.17 9.92 8.23
N ARG A 30 -7.01 11.07 8.87
CA ARG A 30 -7.33 11.29 10.27
C ARG A 30 -8.69 11.98 10.39
N PHE A 31 -9.50 11.52 11.33
CA PHE A 31 -10.82 12.05 11.66
C PHE A 31 -10.76 12.57 13.09
N LYS A 32 -10.95 13.87 13.27
CA LYS A 32 -11.02 14.48 14.61
C LYS A 32 -12.46 14.86 14.91
N HIS A 33 -13.01 14.33 15.99
CA HIS A 33 -14.38 14.61 16.42
C HIS A 33 -14.42 15.95 17.16
N ALA A 34 -15.26 16.88 16.70
CA ALA A 34 -15.35 18.19 17.34
C ALA A 34 -15.98 18.07 18.73
N GLY A 35 -15.30 18.63 19.73
CA GLY A 35 -15.79 18.65 21.11
C GLY A 35 -15.40 17.42 21.94
N THR A 36 -14.66 16.46 21.37
CA THR A 36 -14.01 15.37 22.09
C THR A 36 -12.52 15.34 21.77
N ASP A 37 -11.73 14.64 22.59
CA ASP A 37 -10.33 14.33 22.29
C ASP A 37 -10.19 13.04 21.45
N GLU A 38 -11.29 12.56 20.86
CA GLU A 38 -11.30 11.33 20.08
C GLU A 38 -10.74 11.56 18.66
N THR A 39 -9.91 10.63 18.22
CA THR A 39 -9.29 10.67 16.90
C THR A 39 -9.30 9.28 16.28
N ASP A 40 -9.93 9.16 15.11
CA ASP A 40 -9.93 7.94 14.31
C ASP A 40 -8.99 8.06 13.11
N TYR A 41 -8.56 6.90 12.61
CA TYR A 41 -7.67 6.79 11.46
C TYR A 41 -8.25 5.78 10.47
N GLN A 42 -8.32 6.17 9.20
CA GLN A 42 -8.73 5.28 8.11
C GLN A 42 -7.66 5.22 7.04
N VAL A 43 -7.32 4.00 6.65
CA VAL A 43 -6.42 3.70 5.54
C VAL A 43 -7.26 3.47 4.31
N HIS A 44 -6.98 4.18 3.23
CA HIS A 44 -7.66 4.01 1.95
C HIS A 44 -6.67 3.47 0.93
N PHE A 45 -6.98 2.32 0.34
CA PHE A 45 -6.21 1.74 -0.75
C PHE A 45 -6.90 2.01 -2.09
N SER A 46 -6.13 2.38 -3.11
CA SER A 46 -6.56 2.43 -4.50
C SER A 46 -6.33 1.06 -5.11
N THR A 47 -7.39 0.27 -5.20
CA THR A 47 -7.37 -1.05 -5.83
C THR A 47 -6.93 -0.97 -7.28
N GLU A 48 -7.41 0.02 -8.03
CA GLU A 48 -7.02 0.27 -9.42
C GLU A 48 -5.50 0.49 -9.57
N ALA A 49 -4.90 1.31 -8.70
CA ALA A 49 -3.46 1.55 -8.74
C ALA A 49 -2.65 0.30 -8.38
N ILE A 50 -3.13 -0.50 -7.42
CA ILE A 50 -2.51 -1.77 -7.02
C ILE A 50 -2.60 -2.80 -8.15
N GLU A 51 -3.75 -2.90 -8.81
CA GLU A 51 -3.97 -3.81 -9.94
C GLU A 51 -3.09 -3.44 -11.12
N ALA A 52 -3.06 -2.16 -11.50
CA ALA A 52 -2.19 -1.67 -12.57
C ALA A 52 -0.71 -1.99 -12.30
N PHE A 53 -0.24 -1.69 -11.08
CA PHE A 53 1.13 -2.01 -10.69
C PHE A 53 1.40 -3.52 -10.70
N THR A 54 0.42 -4.34 -10.33
CA THR A 54 0.54 -5.80 -10.38
C THR A 54 0.67 -6.30 -11.82
N GLN A 55 -0.12 -5.76 -12.76
CA GLN A 55 -0.03 -6.08 -14.18
C GLN A 55 1.32 -5.64 -14.77
N ASP A 56 1.84 -4.48 -14.39
CA ASP A 56 3.15 -4.00 -14.82
C ASP A 56 4.29 -4.90 -14.29
N ARG A 57 4.14 -5.47 -13.09
CA ARG A 57 5.09 -6.48 -12.57
C ARG A 57 5.00 -7.79 -13.32
N LEU A 58 3.79 -8.30 -13.57
CA LEU A 58 3.57 -9.57 -14.27
C LEU A 58 4.00 -9.52 -15.73
N SER A 59 3.84 -8.36 -16.39
CA SER A 59 4.33 -8.12 -17.76
C SER A 59 5.85 -7.93 -17.84
N GLY A 60 6.53 -7.79 -16.70
CA GLY A 60 7.97 -7.56 -16.64
C GLY A 60 8.40 -6.12 -16.95
N VAL A 61 7.45 -5.19 -17.06
CA VAL A 61 7.70 -3.74 -17.19
C VAL A 61 8.46 -3.24 -15.96
N TYR A 62 8.03 -3.67 -14.77
CA TYR A 62 8.79 -3.46 -13.54
C TYR A 62 9.50 -4.75 -13.12
N LYS A 63 10.83 -4.69 -13.12
CA LYS A 63 11.66 -5.75 -12.53
C LYS A 63 11.80 -5.50 -11.03
N ASN A 64 11.61 -6.54 -10.21
CA ASN A 64 11.94 -6.48 -8.79
C ASN A 64 13.41 -6.02 -8.65
N GLY A 65 13.66 -4.89 -7.99
CA GLY A 65 15.00 -4.64 -7.43
C GLY A 65 14.97 -4.23 -5.97
N CYS A 66 13.87 -4.52 -5.27
CA CYS A 66 13.88 -4.54 -3.81
C CYS A 66 14.85 -5.59 -3.25
N PHE A 67 15.38 -6.48 -4.09
CA PHE A 67 16.40 -7.46 -3.72
C PHE A 67 17.66 -7.20 -4.53
N ALA A 68 18.79 -7.04 -3.84
CA ALA A 68 20.10 -7.09 -4.48
C ALA A 68 20.24 -8.40 -5.25
N GLY A 69 20.89 -8.38 -6.42
CA GLY A 69 21.02 -9.57 -7.29
C GLY A 69 21.64 -10.79 -6.58
N GLU A 70 22.45 -10.53 -5.55
CA GLU A 70 23.02 -11.54 -4.65
C GLU A 70 21.99 -12.27 -3.77
N ILE A 71 20.92 -11.60 -3.34
CA ILE A 71 19.83 -12.20 -2.56
C ILE A 71 19.01 -13.17 -3.42
N LEU A 72 18.85 -12.85 -4.71
CA LEU A 72 18.16 -13.73 -5.67
C LEU A 72 18.97 -14.98 -6.04
N GLN A 73 20.26 -15.02 -5.70
CA GLN A 73 21.15 -16.16 -5.93
C GLN A 73 21.35 -17.04 -4.69
N MET A 74 20.78 -16.66 -3.54
CA MET A 74 20.82 -17.47 -2.34
C MET A 74 19.92 -18.70 -2.51
N GLN A 75 20.51 -19.89 -2.56
CA GLN A 75 19.81 -21.18 -2.75
C GLN A 75 18.75 -21.51 -1.67
N ASN A 76 18.75 -20.77 -0.56
CA ASN A 76 17.82 -20.97 0.57
C ASN A 76 16.81 -19.83 0.73
N TYR A 77 16.69 -18.92 -0.24
CA TYR A 77 15.76 -17.80 -0.14
C TYR A 77 14.45 -18.15 -0.87
N ASP A 78 13.52 -18.78 -0.14
CA ASP A 78 12.12 -18.84 -0.55
C ASP A 78 11.56 -17.41 -0.51
N ILE A 79 11.61 -16.73 -1.65
CA ILE A 79 10.76 -15.56 -1.85
C ILE A 79 9.34 -16.10 -1.70
N PRO A 80 8.52 -15.62 -0.74
CA PRO A 80 7.10 -15.86 -0.80
C PRO A 80 6.61 -15.09 -2.03
N LEU A 81 6.73 -15.72 -3.20
CA LEU A 81 5.92 -15.40 -4.36
C LEU A 81 4.52 -15.52 -3.81
N VAL A 82 3.81 -14.39 -3.73
CA VAL A 82 2.43 -14.31 -3.30
C VAL A 82 1.71 -15.50 -3.91
N ASP A 83 1.37 -16.49 -3.09
CA ASP A 83 0.62 -17.64 -3.54
C ASP A 83 -0.66 -17.08 -4.14
N LYS A 84 -1.01 -17.50 -5.35
CA LYS A 84 -2.25 -17.10 -6.04
C LYS A 84 -3.49 -17.30 -5.17
N HIS A 85 -3.38 -18.05 -4.07
CA HIS A 85 -4.48 -18.39 -3.17
C HIS A 85 -4.52 -17.62 -1.85
N ARG A 86 -3.66 -16.62 -1.59
CA ARG A 86 -3.69 -15.93 -0.30
C ARG A 86 -3.46 -14.42 -0.38
N ILE A 87 -4.52 -13.72 -0.76
CA ILE A 87 -4.77 -12.36 -0.28
C ILE A 87 -5.93 -12.50 0.71
N ASP A 88 -5.61 -12.66 1.99
CA ASP A 88 -6.61 -12.53 3.05
C ASP A 88 -6.90 -11.01 3.17
N ILE A 89 -7.92 -10.52 2.46
CA ILE A 89 -8.44 -9.17 2.65
C ILE A 89 -9.15 -9.17 4.01
N ILE A 90 -8.53 -8.54 5.01
CA ILE A 90 -9.22 -8.23 6.26
C ILE A 90 -10.04 -6.98 5.99
N GLU A 91 -11.30 -7.16 5.61
CA GLU A 91 -12.31 -6.11 5.67
C GLU A 91 -12.62 -5.82 7.15
N VAL A 92 -12.53 -4.54 7.53
CA VAL A 92 -12.93 -4.03 8.84
C VAL A 92 -14.23 -3.26 8.68
#